data_AF-A0A0L7R216-F1
#
_entry.id   AF-A0A0L7R216-F1
#
_cell.length_a   1.000
_cell.length_b   1.000
_cell.length_c   1.000
_cell.angle_alpha   90.00
_cell.angle_beta   90.00
_cell.angle_gamma   90.00
#
_symmetry.space_group_name_H-M   'P 1'
#
loop_
_entity.id
_entity.type
_entity.pdbx_description
1 polymer ?
#
loop_
_entity_poly.entity_id
_entity_poly.type
_entity_poly.pdbx_seq_one_letter_code
_entity_poly.pdbx_strand_id
1 'polypeptide(L)'
;MDRLSLKAHCSLAFLLRVTLVLYSNFHDKTFSVPYTDVDYKAMVIVTYNPVLTSQYFFWYLSLLPLCLWRIKLSIRRSLCLCFLWIFSQSLWLLAAYLLEFQGLNTFTYIWIASLFFFVVNVKILNDIIAHFNW
;
A
#
# COMPACT_ATOMS: atom_id res chain seq x y z
N MET A 1 -12.75 -11.49 -31.03
CA MET A 1 -11.76 -10.70 -30.25
C MET A 1 -10.60 -11.62 -29.97
N ASP A 2 -9.52 -11.51 -30.75
CA ASP A 2 -8.35 -12.36 -30.57
C ASP A 2 -7.80 -12.16 -29.15
N ARG A 3 -7.71 -13.25 -28.39
CA ARG A 3 -7.14 -13.21 -27.04
C ARG A 3 -5.66 -12.87 -27.20
N LEU A 4 -5.30 -11.64 -26.88
CA LEU A 4 -3.91 -11.22 -26.74
C LEU A 4 -3.17 -12.25 -25.88
N SER A 5 -1.97 -12.68 -26.30
CA SER A 5 -1.16 -13.62 -25.52
C SER A 5 -0.87 -13.05 -24.13
N LEU A 6 -0.70 -13.89 -23.11
CA LEU A 6 -0.31 -13.47 -21.76
C LEU A 6 0.93 -12.55 -21.80
N LYS A 7 1.90 -12.88 -22.68
CA LYS A 7 3.11 -12.06 -22.89
C LYS A 7 2.78 -10.63 -23.35
N ALA A 8 1.79 -10.47 -24.23
CA ALA A 8 1.36 -9.17 -24.74
C ALA A 8 0.66 -8.33 -23.66
N HIS A 9 -0.13 -8.96 -22.79
CA HIS A 9 -0.72 -8.28 -21.64
C HIS A 9 0.36 -7.81 -20.65
N CYS A 10 1.33 -8.66 -20.34
CA CYS A 10 2.44 -8.32 -19.46
C CYS A 10 3.32 -7.19 -20.04
N SER A 11 3.63 -7.23 -21.34
CA SER A 11 4.43 -6.19 -21.99
C SER A 11 3.69 -4.86 -22.05
N LEU A 12 2.39 -4.87 -22.40
CA LEU A 12 1.56 -3.67 -22.39
C LEU A 12 1.46 -3.06 -20.98
N ALA A 13 1.22 -3.88 -19.96
CA ALA A 13 1.14 -3.41 -18.58
C ALA A 13 2.48 -2.85 -18.08
N PHE A 14 3.61 -3.39 -18.52
CA PHE A 14 4.93 -2.84 -18.22
C PHE A 14 5.13 -1.48 -18.88
N LEU A 15 4.83 -1.35 -20.18
CA LEU A 15 4.92 -0.10 -20.92
C LEU A 15 4.04 0.99 -20.31
N LEU A 16 2.78 0.68 -19.99
CA LEU A 16 1.86 1.61 -19.33
C LEU A 16 2.42 2.11 -17.99
N ARG A 17 3.03 1.22 -17.18
CA ARG A 17 3.64 1.61 -15.90
C ARG A 17 4.84 2.53 -16.10
N VAL A 18 5.73 2.23 -17.06
CA VAL A 18 6.87 3.12 -17.37
C VAL A 18 6.39 4.49 -17.83
N THR A 19 5.35 4.55 -18.67
CA THR A 19 4.76 5.82 -19.11
C THR A 19 4.18 6.61 -17.93
N LEU A 20 3.46 5.97 -17.02
CA LEU A 20 2.92 6.63 -15.81
C LEU A 20 4.03 7.14 -14.89
N VAL A 21 5.13 6.40 -14.74
CA VAL A 21 6.33 6.83 -14.00
C VAL A 21 6.97 8.08 -14.62
N LEU A 22 7.08 8.13 -15.94
CA LEU A 22 7.63 9.31 -16.62
C LEU A 22 6.67 10.50 -16.53
N TYR A 23 5.37 10.25 -16.67
CA TYR A 23 4.33 11.27 -16.55
C TYR A 23 4.26 11.87 -15.14
N SER A 24 4.39 11.06 -14.08
CA SER A 24 4.37 11.56 -12.70
C SER A 24 5.51 12.56 -12.45
N ASN A 25 6.72 12.27 -12.94
CA ASN A 25 7.86 13.19 -12.85
C ASN A 25 7.65 14.50 -13.63
N PHE A 26 6.94 14.44 -14.77
CA PHE A 26 6.58 15.63 -15.54
C PHE A 26 5.49 16.45 -14.84
N HIS A 27 4.47 15.78 -14.30
CA HIS A 27 3.37 16.41 -13.58
C HIS A 27 3.87 17.14 -12.34
N ASP A 28 4.69 16.48 -11.51
CA ASP A 28 5.25 17.04 -10.28
C ASP A 28 6.08 18.32 -10.52
N LYS A 29 6.66 18.50 -11.72
CA LYS A 29 7.40 19.73 -12.10
C LYS A 29 6.52 20.86 -12.61
N THR A 30 5.34 20.53 -13.16
CA THR A 30 4.51 21.47 -13.93
C THR A 30 3.34 22.00 -13.10
N PHE A 31 2.78 21.16 -12.23
CA PHE A 31 1.59 21.48 -11.45
C PHE A 31 1.94 21.77 -9.98
N SER A 32 1.13 22.59 -9.32
CA SER A 32 1.30 22.93 -7.91
C SER A 32 0.96 21.80 -6.95
N VAL A 33 0.20 20.80 -7.40
CA VAL A 33 -0.16 19.61 -6.61
C VAL A 33 0.59 18.41 -7.19
N PRO A 34 1.61 17.87 -6.49
CA PRO A 34 2.31 16.68 -6.93
C PRO A 34 1.37 15.49 -7.13
N TYR A 35 1.54 14.75 -8.23
CA TYR A 35 0.86 13.49 -8.51
C TYR A 35 1.15 12.44 -7.42
N THR A 36 2.35 12.49 -6.86
CA THR A 36 2.77 11.67 -5.70
C THR A 36 1.99 11.95 -4.42
N ASP A 37 1.23 13.06 -4.36
CA ASP A 37 0.29 13.30 -3.27
C ASP A 37 -0.86 12.30 -3.22
N VAL A 38 -1.18 11.70 -4.37
CA VAL A 38 -2.27 10.73 -4.49
C VAL A 38 -1.98 9.49 -3.65
N ASP A 39 -0.70 9.11 -3.49
CA ASP A 39 -0.31 7.87 -2.83
C ASP A 39 -0.56 7.93 -1.32
N TYR A 40 -0.09 8.99 -0.66
CA TYR A 40 -0.32 9.15 0.77
C TYR A 40 -1.79 9.49 1.06
N LYS A 41 -2.50 10.18 0.16
CA LYS A 41 -3.96 10.37 0.27
C LYS A 41 -4.71 9.03 0.21
N ALA A 42 -4.33 8.13 -0.69
CA ALA A 42 -4.90 6.79 -0.77
C ALA A 42 -4.60 5.99 0.52
N MET A 43 -3.37 6.06 1.05
CA MET A 43 -3.03 5.43 2.33
C MET A 43 -3.86 5.99 3.49
N VAL A 44 -4.07 7.31 3.56
CA VAL A 44 -4.91 7.95 4.58
C VAL A 44 -6.35 7.45 4.47
N ILE A 45 -6.93 7.46 3.27
CA ILE A 45 -8.32 7.01 3.05
C ILE A 45 -8.50 5.56 3.52
N VAL A 46 -7.55 4.68 3.20
CA VAL A 46 -7.65 3.27 3.59
C VAL A 46 -7.41 3.09 5.10
N THR A 47 -6.43 3.78 5.68
CA THR A 47 -6.06 3.64 7.10
C THR A 47 -7.16 4.12 8.03
N TYR A 48 -7.90 5.17 7.65
CA TYR A 48 -8.96 5.78 8.46
C TYR A 48 -10.37 5.36 8.03
N ASN A 49 -10.51 4.39 7.13
CA ASN A 49 -11.82 3.87 6.76
C ASN A 49 -12.41 3.06 7.94
N PRO A 50 -13.68 3.28 8.33
CA PRO A 50 -14.34 2.48 9.35
C PRO A 50 -14.44 0.98 9.01
N VAL A 51 -14.41 0.63 7.72
CA VAL A 51 -14.43 -0.74 7.24
C VAL A 51 -13.08 -1.05 6.60
N LEU A 52 -12.44 -2.13 7.03
CA LEU A 52 -11.15 -2.55 6.50
C LEU A 52 -11.29 -3.88 5.76
N THR A 53 -10.86 -3.91 4.50
CA THR A 53 -10.80 -5.14 3.69
C THR A 53 -9.45 -5.23 3.00
N SER A 54 -8.96 -6.46 2.78
CA SER A 54 -7.67 -6.69 2.10
C SER A 54 -7.62 -6.12 0.67
N GLN A 55 -8.78 -5.92 0.04
CA GLN A 55 -8.87 -5.32 -1.28
C GLN A 55 -8.32 -3.89 -1.31
N TYR A 56 -8.49 -3.12 -0.24
CA TYR A 56 -8.04 -1.73 -0.18
C TYR A 56 -6.52 -1.57 -0.22
N PHE A 57 -5.76 -2.58 0.22
CA PHE A 57 -4.30 -2.51 0.20
C PHE A 57 -3.73 -2.41 -1.21
N PHE A 58 -4.43 -2.95 -2.21
CA PHE A 58 -4.03 -2.82 -3.60
C PHE A 58 -4.05 -1.38 -4.10
N TRP A 59 -4.86 -0.50 -3.52
CA TRP A 59 -4.99 0.88 -3.98
C TRP A 59 -3.68 1.64 -3.82
N TYR A 60 -3.12 1.67 -2.62
CA TYR A 60 -1.85 2.35 -2.40
C TYR A 60 -0.63 1.50 -2.75
N LEU A 61 -0.67 0.16 -2.65
CA LEU A 61 0.46 -0.69 -3.04
C LEU A 61 0.73 -0.66 -4.55
N SER A 62 -0.31 -0.50 -5.37
CA SER A 62 -0.14 -0.38 -6.82
C SER A 62 0.48 0.95 -7.23
N LEU A 63 0.29 1.99 -6.42
CA LEU A 63 0.82 3.32 -6.66
C LEU A 63 2.21 3.54 -6.04
N LEU A 64 2.51 2.89 -4.91
CA LEU A 64 3.78 3.01 -4.19
C LEU A 64 5.03 2.91 -5.11
N PRO A 65 5.13 1.98 -6.08
CA PRO A 65 6.26 1.91 -7.01
C PRO A 65 6.52 3.20 -7.81
N LEU A 66 5.49 4.02 -8.02
CA LEU A 66 5.57 5.31 -8.73
C LEU A 66 6.17 6.43 -7.87
N CYS A 67 6.32 6.26 -6.57
CA CYS A 67 6.93 7.26 -5.68
C CYS A 67 8.18 6.74 -4.95
N LEU A 68 8.49 5.44 -5.05
CA LEU A 68 9.62 4.80 -4.36
C LEU A 68 10.95 5.52 -4.56
N TRP A 69 11.23 6.06 -5.75
CA TRP A 69 12.50 6.75 -6.03
C TRP A 69 12.66 8.10 -5.29
N ARG A 70 11.56 8.69 -4.80
CA ARG A 70 11.57 9.95 -4.04
C ARG A 70 11.67 9.74 -2.53
N ILE A 71 11.41 8.53 -2.04
CA ILE A 71 11.42 8.20 -0.62
C ILE A 71 12.87 7.95 -0.17
N LYS A 72 13.41 8.85 0.66
CA LYS A 72 14.78 8.74 1.21
C LYS A 72 14.82 7.91 2.49
N LEU A 73 14.33 6.67 2.44
CA LEU A 73 14.43 5.72 3.55
C LEU A 73 15.64 4.80 3.39
N SER A 74 16.35 4.56 4.50
CA SER A 74 17.38 3.53 4.54
C SER A 74 16.77 2.17 4.24
N ILE A 75 17.43 1.36 3.41
CA ILE A 75 16.96 0.01 3.04
C ILE A 75 16.63 -0.86 4.25
N ARG A 76 17.40 -0.73 5.35
CA ARG A 76 17.13 -1.47 6.60
C ARG A 76 15.79 -1.08 7.22
N ARG A 77 15.46 0.22 7.22
CA ARG A 77 14.17 0.71 7.70
C ARG A 77 13.04 0.27 6.76
N SER A 78 13.22 0.37 5.44
CA SER A 78 12.22 -0.06 4.47
C SER A 78 11.89 -1.55 4.60
N LEU A 79 12.91 -2.41 4.77
CA LEU A 79 12.71 -3.85 5.01
C LEU A 79 12.01 -4.12 6.34
N CYS A 80 12.39 -3.40 7.40
CA CYS A 80 11.74 -3.52 8.71
C CYS A 80 10.25 -3.12 8.65
N LEU A 81 9.94 -2.00 7.99
CA LEU A 81 8.55 -1.55 7.79
C LEU A 81 7.75 -2.54 6.95
N CYS A 82 8.34 -3.08 5.88
CA CYS A 82 7.71 -4.10 5.04
C CYS A 82 7.39 -5.38 5.85
N PHE A 83 8.35 -5.85 6.65
CA PHE A 83 8.15 -6.99 7.53
C PHE A 83 7.04 -6.73 8.56
N LEU A 84 7.07 -5.56 9.23
CA LEU A 84 6.05 -5.17 10.21
C LEU A 84 4.65 -5.12 9.57
N TRP A 85 4.55 -4.59 8.34
CA TRP A 85 3.28 -4.53 7.61
C TRP A 85 2.74 -5.94 7.29
N ILE A 86 3.57 -6.82 6.71
CA ILE A 86 3.17 -8.21 6.39
C ILE A 86 2.78 -8.96 7.66
N PHE A 87 3.57 -8.82 8.73
CA PHE A 87 3.33 -9.50 10.00
C PHE A 87 2.01 -9.06 10.65
N SER A 88 1.79 -7.75 10.78
CA SER A 88 0.55 -7.20 11.34
C SER A 88 -0.69 -7.57 10.52
N GLN A 89 -0.59 -7.52 9.18
CA GLN A 89 -1.67 -7.95 8.29
C GLN A 89 -1.98 -9.44 8.45
N SER A 90 -0.94 -10.27 8.55
CA SER A 90 -1.07 -11.72 8.69
C SER A 90 -1.72 -12.11 10.02
N LEU A 91 -1.38 -11.44 11.12
CA LEU A 91 -2.06 -11.62 12.42
C LEU A 91 -3.55 -11.25 12.35
N TRP A 92 -3.86 -10.12 11.71
CA TRP A 92 -5.25 -9.68 11.51
C TRP A 92 -6.05 -10.68 10.68
N LEU A 93 -5.49 -11.16 9.56
CA LEU A 93 -6.11 -12.16 8.70
C LEU A 93 -6.28 -13.51 9.39
N LEU A 94 -5.29 -13.95 10.17
CA LEU A 94 -5.37 -15.21 10.90
C LEU A 94 -6.50 -15.16 11.93
N ALA A 95 -6.60 -14.07 12.70
CA ALA A 95 -7.68 -13.92 13.67
C ALA A 95 -9.05 -13.88 12.98
N ALA A 96 -9.19 -13.14 11.87
CA ALA A 96 -10.43 -13.11 11.08
C ALA A 96 -10.78 -14.49 10.49
N TYR A 97 -9.78 -15.24 10.01
CA TYR A 97 -9.98 -16.59 9.48
C TYR A 97 -10.48 -17.57 10.55
N LEU A 98 -9.90 -17.52 11.75
CA LEU A 98 -10.31 -18.38 12.86
C LEU A 98 -11.73 -18.06 13.33
N LEU A 99 -12.13 -16.79 13.31
CA LEU A 99 -13.51 -16.39 13.61
C LEU A 99 -14.47 -16.90 12.55
N GLU A 100 -14.23 -16.55 11.28
CA GLU A 100 -15.20 -16.72 10.20
C GLU A 100 -15.31 -18.17 9.72
N PHE A 101 -14.17 -18.87 9.55
CA PHE A 101 -14.15 -20.21 8.96
C PHE A 101 -14.04 -21.33 9.99
N GLN A 102 -13.36 -21.12 11.10
CA GLN A 102 -13.22 -22.13 12.17
C GLN A 102 -14.27 -21.97 13.27
N GLY A 103 -15.03 -20.86 13.28
CA GLY A 103 -16.07 -20.60 14.27
C GLY A 103 -15.55 -20.40 15.69
N LEU A 104 -14.25 -20.14 15.86
CA LEU A 104 -13.63 -19.91 17.18
C LEU A 104 -13.87 -18.47 17.62
N ASN A 105 -14.24 -18.29 18.89
CA ASN A 105 -14.44 -16.95 19.45
C ASN A 105 -13.11 -16.19 19.60
N THR A 106 -12.73 -15.46 18.57
CA THR A 106 -11.48 -14.68 18.48
C THR A 106 -11.72 -13.17 18.40
N PHE A 107 -12.89 -12.68 18.82
CA PHE A 107 -13.25 -11.25 18.77
C PHE A 107 -12.19 -10.34 19.42
N THR A 108 -11.69 -10.71 20.61
CA THR A 108 -10.63 -9.95 21.30
C THR A 108 -9.33 -9.94 20.50
N TYR A 109 -8.95 -11.06 19.89
CA TYR A 109 -7.73 -11.14 19.08
C TYR A 109 -7.82 -10.29 17.82
N ILE A 110 -8.97 -10.31 17.12
CA ILE A 110 -9.22 -9.43 15.96
C ILE A 110 -9.15 -7.97 16.39
N TRP A 111 -9.73 -7.61 17.53
CA TRP A 111 -9.71 -6.24 18.02
C TRP A 111 -8.28 -5.76 18.31
N ILE A 112 -7.48 -6.53 19.06
CA ILE A 112 -6.08 -6.18 19.33
C ILE A 112 -5.25 -6.16 18.03
N ALA A 113 -5.42 -7.14 17.15
CA ALA A 113 -4.72 -7.20 15.87
C ALA A 113 -5.07 -6.01 14.98
N SER A 114 -6.32 -5.54 15.00
CA SER A 114 -6.77 -4.36 14.25
C SER A 114 -6.11 -3.08 14.78
N LEU A 115 -6.01 -2.90 16.10
CA LEU A 115 -5.29 -1.78 16.70
C LEU A 115 -3.81 -1.79 16.34
N PHE A 116 -3.17 -2.97 16.43
CA PHE A 116 -1.77 -3.11 16.05
C PHE A 116 -1.55 -2.81 14.57
N PHE A 117 -2.40 -3.37 13.69
CA PHE A 117 -2.36 -3.10 12.25
C PHE A 117 -2.56 -1.61 11.94
N PHE A 118 -3.49 -0.95 12.62
CA PHE A 118 -3.71 0.49 12.48
C PHE A 118 -2.45 1.30 12.85
N VAL A 119 -1.84 1.03 14.01
CA VAL A 119 -0.60 1.70 14.45
C VAL A 119 0.54 1.49 13.44
N VAL A 120 0.69 0.28 12.89
CA VAL A 120 1.70 -0.01 11.87
C VAL A 120 1.45 0.80 10.60
N ASN A 121 0.21 0.87 10.10
CA ASN A 121 -0.10 1.69 8.91
C ASN A 121 0.14 3.18 9.14
N VAL A 122 -0.24 3.71 10.31
CA VAL A 122 0.05 5.11 10.69
C VAL A 122 1.57 5.36 10.76
N LYS A 123 2.35 4.42 11.31
CA LYS A 123 3.82 4.55 11.37
C LYS A 123 4.44 4.58 9.98
N ILE A 124 4.00 3.70 9.07
CA ILE A 124 4.48 3.65 7.68
C ILE A 124 4.14 4.96 6.97
N LEU A 125 2.89 5.43 7.09
CA LEU A 125 2.45 6.70 6.52
C LEU A 125 3.31 7.87 7.01
N ASN A 126 3.56 7.94 8.32
CA ASN A 126 4.41 8.99 8.90
C ASN A 126 5.85 8.93 8.38
N ASP A 127 6.44 7.74 8.28
CA ASP A 127 7.80 7.57 7.76
C ASP A 127 7.91 7.95 6.28
N ILE A 128 6.90 7.61 5.47
CA ILE A 128 6.81 8.00 4.07
C ILE A 128 6.80 9.53 3.97
N ILE A 129 5.89 10.21 4.69
CA ILE A 129 5.76 11.68 4.66
C ILE A 129 7.04 12.37 5.15
N ALA A 130 7.61 11.91 6.27
CA ALA A 130 8.77 12.55 6.89
C ALA A 130 10.06 12.41 6.07
N HIS A 131 10.22 11.34 5.29
CA HIS A 131 11.40 11.09 4.46
C HIS A 131 11.12 11.31 2.97
N PHE A 132 9.99 11.93 2.65
CA PHE A 132 9.66 12.28 1.27
C PHE A 132 10.48 13.48 0.81
N ASN A 133 11.13 13.36 -0.35
CA ASN A 133 11.83 14.49 -0.95
C ASN A 133 10.85 15.31 -1.81
N TRP A 134 10.20 16.30 -1.19
CA TRP A 134 9.29 17.26 -1.81
C TRP A 134 9.90 17.96 -3.02
#